data_AF-A0A1S3YWJ8-F1
#
_entry.id   AF-A0A1S3YWJ8-F1
#
_cell.length_a   1.000
_cell.length_b   1.000
_cell.length_c   1.000
_cell.angle_alpha   90.00
_cell.angle_beta   90.00
_cell.angle_gamma   90.00
#
_symmetry.space_group_name_H-M   'P 1'
#
loop_
_entity.id
_entity.type
_entity.pdbx_description
1 polymer ?
#
loop_
_entity_poly.entity_id
_entity_poly.type
_entity_poly.pdbx_seq_one_letter_code
_entity_poly.pdbx_strand_id
1 'polypeptide(L)'
;MDVQLYYYLAFSLVAIFFNLLSISRKGQPYPKSFPLIGSSLEFIRNRHRIILWISENFDKLSTSTYLLEGPLGLNVIFTTNPSNVKHILKTRFNIYRKESTLTSALSDLFRKGLFLVDGAEWNSQRQFIRHDFNLKMFPAYIFVTEKELSRRLSPFLSTVAKGKTTIVELQDMFRRLTFDLACQLGFGFDPEYLLPSLPATPFADAYETAVKICIRRVNTLPLIWKATKKLFNTGQPSDAWGSDWADFRPERWLEKSAGNTGRNFTYPVFQAGPRTCLGKDIAIMQMKMVVTTVLKRFRVLPAEDNFSPNYDASMTSKMKGGFPVRILERH
;
A
#
# COMPACT_ATOMS: atom_id res chain seq x y z
N MET A 1 7.97 20.29 -50.53
CA MET A 1 7.49 19.46 -49.41
C MET A 1 8.43 19.61 -48.22
N ASP A 2 8.76 20.84 -47.81
CA ASP A 2 8.00 21.82 -47.02
C ASP A 2 8.08 21.58 -45.50
N VAL A 3 9.29 21.82 -44.99
CA VAL A 3 9.60 21.99 -43.58
C VAL A 3 8.66 23.04 -42.93
N GLN A 4 8.25 24.08 -43.66
CA GLN A 4 7.26 25.06 -43.19
C GLN A 4 5.88 24.45 -42.95
N LEU A 5 5.41 23.57 -43.84
CA LEU A 5 4.12 22.88 -43.68
C LEU A 5 4.12 22.00 -42.41
N TYR A 6 5.26 21.36 -42.10
CA TYR A 6 5.42 20.61 -40.86
C TYR A 6 5.32 21.49 -39.62
N TYR A 7 5.96 22.69 -39.62
CA TYR A 7 5.85 23.62 -38.50
C TYR A 7 4.42 24.17 -38.32
N TYR A 8 3.71 24.49 -39.40
CA TYR A 8 2.32 24.95 -39.32
C TYR A 8 1.38 23.85 -38.82
N LEU A 9 1.55 22.61 -39.28
CA LEU A 9 0.81 21.46 -38.75
C LEU A 9 1.13 21.22 -37.27
N ALA A 10 2.40 21.26 -36.89
CA ALA A 10 2.80 21.11 -35.49
C ALA A 10 2.20 22.20 -34.59
N PHE A 11 2.26 23.47 -35.01
CA PHE A 11 1.67 24.58 -34.26
C PHE A 11 0.15 24.48 -34.17
N SER A 12 -0.52 24.09 -35.26
CA SER A 12 -1.97 23.90 -35.28
C SER A 12 -2.41 22.74 -34.41
N LEU A 13 -1.69 21.61 -34.43
CA LEU A 13 -1.93 20.47 -33.54
C LEU A 13 -1.71 20.84 -32.07
N VAL A 14 -0.68 21.64 -31.77
CA VAL A 14 -0.43 22.15 -30.42
C VAL A 14 -1.55 23.10 -29.97
N ALA A 15 -1.99 24.03 -30.83
CA ALA A 15 -3.08 24.95 -30.52
C ALA A 15 -4.42 24.22 -30.34
N ILE A 16 -4.73 23.22 -31.17
CA ILE A 16 -5.90 22.34 -31.02
C ILE A 16 -5.78 21.55 -29.71
N PHE A 17 -4.60 21.02 -29.39
CA PHE A 17 -4.36 20.31 -28.13
C PHE A 17 -4.62 21.21 -26.91
N PHE A 18 -4.09 22.44 -26.88
CA PHE A 18 -4.36 23.38 -25.79
C PHE A 18 -5.83 23.82 -25.69
N ASN A 19 -6.53 23.96 -26.82
CA ASN A 19 -7.98 24.22 -26.84
C ASN A 19 -8.79 23.00 -26.36
N LEU A 20 -8.36 21.79 -26.67
CA LEU A 20 -8.98 20.57 -26.14
C LEU A 20 -8.74 20.45 -24.63
N LEU A 21 -7.58 20.88 -24.12
CA LEU A 21 -7.30 20.94 -22.68
C LEU A 21 -8.10 22.01 -21.93
N SER A 22 -8.56 23.08 -22.59
CA SER A 22 -9.40 24.09 -21.94
C SER A 22 -10.88 23.67 -21.88
N ILE A 23 -11.29 22.74 -22.75
CA ILE A 23 -12.64 22.18 -22.78
C ILE A 23 -12.73 21.03 -21.77
N SER A 24 -13.10 21.35 -20.53
CA SER A 24 -13.56 20.32 -19.59
C SER A 24 -14.91 19.75 -20.05
N ARG A 25 -15.09 18.43 -19.95
CA ARG A 25 -16.38 17.79 -20.24
C ARG A 25 -17.42 18.26 -19.21
N LYS A 26 -18.26 19.23 -19.59
CA LYS A 26 -19.37 19.73 -18.77
C LYS A 26 -20.32 18.57 -18.43
N GLY A 27 -20.61 18.39 -17.13
CA GLY A 27 -21.59 17.40 -16.65
C GLY A 27 -21.02 16.04 -16.21
N GLN A 28 -19.71 15.79 -16.33
CA GLN A 28 -19.09 14.58 -15.79
C GLN A 28 -18.88 14.71 -14.27
N PRO A 29 -19.28 13.68 -13.46
CA PRO A 29 -18.90 13.62 -12.06
C PRO A 29 -17.37 13.55 -11.90
N TYR A 30 -16.85 14.07 -10.79
CA TYR A 30 -15.41 14.10 -10.46
C TYR A 30 -14.72 12.73 -10.68
N PRO A 31 -13.41 12.70 -11.02
CA PRO A 31 -12.49 13.82 -11.21
C PRO A 31 -12.62 14.50 -12.58
N LYS A 32 -12.19 15.77 -12.67
CA LYS A 32 -12.20 16.54 -13.94
C LYS A 32 -11.50 15.76 -15.05
N SER A 33 -12.15 15.69 -16.21
CA SER A 33 -11.65 15.00 -17.40
C SER A 33 -11.63 15.94 -18.61
N PHE A 34 -10.62 15.75 -19.47
CA PHE A 34 -10.40 16.49 -20.70
C PHE A 34 -10.36 15.53 -21.91
N PRO A 35 -10.78 15.97 -23.11
CA PRO A 35 -10.61 15.21 -24.34
C PRO A 35 -9.18 14.65 -24.50
N LEU A 36 -9.07 13.41 -24.99
CA LEU A 36 -7.83 12.66 -25.30
C LEU A 36 -6.93 12.30 -24.11
N ILE A 37 -6.81 13.15 -23.09
CA ILE A 37 -5.93 12.90 -21.94
C ILE A 37 -6.68 12.45 -20.68
N GLY A 38 -8.01 12.51 -20.68
CA GLY A 38 -8.83 12.15 -19.53
C GLY A 38 -8.53 13.02 -18.31
N SER A 39 -8.52 12.41 -17.13
CA SER A 39 -8.16 13.01 -15.84
C SER A 39 -6.65 12.98 -15.55
N SER A 40 -5.80 12.78 -16.57
CA SER A 40 -4.35 12.64 -16.38
C SER A 40 -3.71 13.83 -15.65
N LEU A 41 -4.16 15.06 -15.90
CA LEU A 41 -3.65 16.26 -15.22
C LEU A 41 -3.95 16.24 -13.72
N GLU A 42 -5.17 15.87 -13.34
CA GLU A 42 -5.58 15.73 -11.94
C GLU A 42 -4.80 14.61 -11.25
N PHE A 43 -4.58 13.48 -11.94
CA PHE A 43 -3.76 12.38 -11.45
C PHE A 43 -2.31 12.84 -11.21
N ILE A 44 -1.68 13.52 -12.18
CA ILE A 44 -0.29 14.02 -12.05
C ILE A 44 -0.17 15.01 -10.90
N ARG A 45 -1.15 15.90 -10.74
CA ARG A 45 -1.20 16.89 -9.66
C ARG A 45 -1.28 16.22 -8.28
N ASN A 46 -2.08 15.17 -8.15
CA ASN A 46 -2.34 14.50 -6.88
C ASN A 46 -1.50 13.22 -6.64
N ARG A 47 -0.58 12.87 -7.54
CA ARG A 47 0.19 11.61 -7.49
C ARG A 47 0.90 11.34 -6.15
N HIS A 48 1.37 12.40 -5.49
CA HIS A 48 2.09 12.32 -4.22
C HIS A 48 1.18 12.00 -3.02
N ARG A 49 -0.14 12.14 -3.21
CA ARG A 49 -1.19 11.86 -2.23
C ARG A 49 -2.32 11.04 -2.84
N ILE A 50 -1.97 10.16 -3.78
CA ILE A 50 -2.92 9.49 -4.67
C ILE A 50 -4.02 8.75 -3.90
N ILE A 51 -3.68 8.11 -2.78
CA ILE A 51 -4.64 7.38 -1.94
C ILE A 51 -5.67 8.32 -1.31
N LEU A 52 -5.22 9.47 -0.78
CA LEU A 52 -6.10 10.49 -0.21
C LEU A 52 -6.97 11.11 -1.30
N TRP A 53 -6.39 11.46 -2.45
CA TRP A 53 -7.13 12.03 -3.57
C TRP A 53 -8.19 11.09 -4.14
N ILE A 54 -7.88 9.79 -4.31
CA ILE A 54 -8.88 8.78 -4.71
C ILE A 54 -10.05 8.78 -3.72
N SER A 55 -9.73 8.79 -2.42
CA SER A 55 -10.72 8.77 -1.36
C SER A 55 -11.60 10.04 -1.39
N GLU A 56 -11.02 11.23 -1.59
CA GLU A 56 -11.76 12.50 -1.76
C GLU A 56 -12.65 12.57 -3.00
N ASN A 57 -12.36 11.77 -4.03
CA ASN A 57 -13.28 11.67 -5.17
C ASN A 57 -14.51 10.85 -4.80
N PHE A 58 -14.42 9.91 -3.86
CA PHE A 58 -15.60 9.16 -3.44
C PHE A 58 -16.63 10.03 -2.72
N ASP A 59 -16.23 10.96 -1.85
CA ASP A 59 -17.22 11.76 -1.09
C ASP A 59 -17.82 12.91 -1.90
N LYS A 60 -17.19 13.28 -3.02
CA LYS A 60 -17.80 14.19 -3.98
C LYS A 60 -18.91 13.53 -4.79
N LEU A 61 -19.06 12.21 -4.68
CA LEU A 61 -19.94 11.41 -5.49
C LEU A 61 -20.93 10.69 -4.58
N SER A 62 -22.22 10.80 -4.90
CA SER A 62 -23.25 9.98 -4.25
C SER A 62 -23.13 8.48 -4.58
N THR A 63 -22.17 8.09 -5.43
CA THR A 63 -21.94 6.73 -5.88
C THR A 63 -20.62 6.18 -5.33
N SER A 64 -20.66 4.99 -4.72
CA SER A 64 -19.47 4.25 -4.26
C SER A 64 -18.64 3.64 -5.41
N THR A 65 -18.71 4.20 -6.61
CA THR A 65 -17.99 3.76 -7.82
C THR A 65 -17.83 4.94 -8.78
N TYR A 66 -16.64 5.11 -9.35
CA TYR A 66 -16.38 6.13 -10.36
C TYR A 66 -15.35 5.69 -11.40
N LEU A 67 -15.36 6.35 -12.55
CA LEU A 67 -14.44 6.14 -13.66
C LEU A 67 -13.34 7.20 -13.64
N LEU A 68 -12.09 6.76 -13.64
CA LEU A 68 -10.94 7.61 -13.94
C LEU A 68 -10.59 7.42 -15.41
N GLU A 69 -10.86 8.43 -16.23
CA GLU A 69 -10.47 8.41 -17.64
C GLU A 69 -8.97 8.71 -17.75
N GLY A 70 -8.23 7.85 -18.45
CA GLY A 70 -6.82 8.06 -18.75
C GLY A 70 -6.60 8.49 -20.20
N PRO A 71 -5.34 8.65 -20.60
CA PRO A 71 -5.02 9.09 -21.96
C PRO A 71 -5.41 8.01 -22.98
N LEU A 72 -5.88 8.45 -24.15
CA LEU A 72 -6.20 7.60 -25.29
C LEU A 72 -7.23 6.49 -24.97
N GLY A 73 -8.15 6.74 -24.02
CA GLY A 73 -9.22 5.80 -23.66
C GLY A 73 -8.82 4.71 -22.65
N LEU A 74 -7.63 4.80 -22.05
CA LEU A 74 -7.21 3.93 -20.95
C LEU A 74 -7.98 4.29 -19.68
N ASN A 75 -9.06 3.56 -19.39
CA ASN A 75 -9.92 3.88 -18.26
C ASN A 75 -9.69 2.95 -17.06
N VAL A 76 -9.77 3.51 -15.86
CA VAL A 76 -9.67 2.76 -14.59
C VAL A 76 -10.94 2.97 -13.78
N ILE A 77 -11.56 1.89 -13.31
CA ILE A 77 -12.75 1.96 -12.45
C ILE A 77 -12.32 1.81 -10.99
N PHE A 78 -12.72 2.78 -10.16
CA PHE A 78 -12.58 2.72 -8.71
C PHE A 78 -13.92 2.38 -8.08
N THR A 79 -13.94 1.48 -7.10
CA THR A 79 -15.17 1.11 -6.38
C THR A 79 -14.89 0.83 -4.91
N THR A 80 -15.72 1.41 -4.03
CA THR A 80 -15.85 1.07 -2.61
C THR A 80 -17.14 0.28 -2.34
N ASN A 81 -18.00 0.09 -3.34
CA ASN A 81 -19.22 -0.72 -3.23
C ASN A 81 -18.90 -2.20 -2.90
N PRO A 82 -19.35 -2.75 -1.74
CA PRO A 82 -19.05 -4.11 -1.34
C PRO A 82 -19.55 -5.19 -2.31
N SER A 83 -20.65 -4.93 -3.03
CA SER A 83 -21.17 -5.86 -4.05
C SER A 83 -20.24 -5.94 -5.25
N ASN A 84 -19.67 -4.82 -5.69
CA ASN A 84 -18.67 -4.80 -6.75
C ASN A 84 -17.37 -5.48 -6.30
N VAL A 85 -16.92 -5.22 -5.07
CA VAL A 85 -15.73 -5.88 -4.49
C VAL A 85 -15.94 -7.40 -4.41
N LYS A 86 -17.12 -7.86 -3.98
CA LYS A 86 -17.50 -9.28 -3.99
C LYS A 86 -17.53 -9.86 -5.40
N HIS A 87 -18.05 -9.10 -6.36
CA HIS A 87 -18.08 -9.52 -7.75
C HIS A 87 -16.66 -9.75 -8.30
N ILE A 88 -15.76 -8.79 -8.08
CA ILE A 88 -14.37 -8.81 -8.55
C ILE A 88 -13.57 -9.91 -7.84
N LEU A 89 -13.64 -9.98 -6.51
CA LEU A 89 -12.74 -10.83 -5.72
C LEU A 89 -13.28 -12.25 -5.51
N LYS A 90 -14.58 -12.51 -5.73
CA LYS A 90 -15.19 -13.83 -5.49
C LYS A 90 -16.07 -14.31 -6.65
N THR A 91 -17.12 -13.56 -7.02
CA THR A 91 -18.17 -14.09 -7.91
C THR A 91 -17.69 -14.33 -9.35
N ARG A 92 -16.98 -13.36 -9.92
CA ARG A 92 -16.45 -13.41 -11.30
C ARG A 92 -14.94 -13.26 -11.31
N PHE A 93 -14.28 -13.73 -10.27
CA PHE A 93 -12.84 -13.58 -10.09
C PHE A 93 -12.00 -14.00 -11.30
N ASN A 94 -12.43 -15.03 -12.04
CA ASN A 94 -11.72 -15.56 -13.20
C ASN A 94 -11.68 -14.63 -14.42
N ILE A 95 -12.58 -13.64 -14.52
CA ILE A 95 -12.61 -12.70 -15.67
C ILE A 95 -11.69 -11.50 -15.45
N TYR A 96 -11.33 -11.21 -14.20
CA TYR A 96 -10.45 -10.10 -13.85
C TYR A 96 -8.99 -10.56 -13.89
N ARG A 97 -8.26 -10.09 -14.91
CA ARG A 97 -6.84 -10.39 -15.12
C ARG A 97 -5.97 -9.26 -14.58
N LYS A 98 -4.75 -9.60 -14.17
CA LYS A 98 -3.72 -8.60 -13.84
C LYS A 98 -3.32 -7.88 -15.11
N GLU A 99 -3.18 -6.57 -15.01
CA GLU A 99 -2.88 -5.70 -16.14
C GLU A 99 -1.41 -5.84 -16.56
N SER A 100 -1.15 -5.80 -17.87
CA SER A 100 0.14 -6.17 -18.45
C SER A 100 1.28 -5.20 -18.10
N THR A 101 0.98 -3.90 -17.97
CA THR A 101 1.93 -2.89 -17.52
C THR A 101 2.36 -3.16 -16.08
N LEU A 102 1.42 -3.47 -15.18
CA LEU A 102 1.71 -3.86 -13.80
C LEU A 102 2.56 -5.13 -13.74
N THR A 103 2.20 -6.16 -14.53
CA THR A 103 2.97 -7.42 -14.56
C THR A 103 4.37 -7.24 -15.12
N SER A 104 4.54 -6.41 -16.15
CA SER A 104 5.84 -6.14 -16.76
C SER A 104 6.73 -5.28 -15.85
N ALA A 105 6.14 -4.30 -15.16
CA ALA A 105 6.88 -3.46 -14.22
C ALA A 105 7.43 -4.25 -13.03
N LEU A 106 6.71 -5.28 -12.59
CA LEU A 106 7.03 -6.11 -11.44
C LEU A 106 7.76 -7.42 -11.79
N SER A 107 7.95 -7.74 -13.08
CA SER A 107 8.53 -9.01 -13.51
C SER A 107 9.99 -9.18 -13.10
N ASP A 108 10.74 -8.09 -12.95
CA ASP A 108 12.12 -8.16 -12.46
C ASP A 108 12.19 -8.68 -11.02
N LEU A 109 11.17 -8.38 -10.21
CA LEU A 109 11.12 -8.75 -8.80
C LEU A 109 10.43 -10.09 -8.58
N PHE A 110 9.28 -10.30 -9.23
CA PHE A 110 8.44 -11.47 -8.98
C PHE A 110 8.45 -12.49 -10.12
N ARG A 111 9.07 -12.18 -11.26
CA ARG A 111 9.09 -13.03 -12.46
C ARG A 111 7.70 -13.58 -12.78
N LYS A 112 7.57 -14.88 -13.09
CA LYS A 112 6.28 -15.56 -13.24
C LYS A 112 5.73 -16.07 -11.90
N GLY A 113 5.96 -15.35 -10.81
CA GLY A 113 5.53 -15.73 -9.47
C GLY A 113 4.05 -15.43 -9.21
N LEU A 114 3.57 -15.95 -8.07
CA LEU A 114 2.15 -15.95 -7.69
C LEU A 114 1.48 -14.57 -7.77
N PHE A 115 2.24 -13.51 -7.53
CA PHE A 115 1.76 -12.13 -7.58
C PHE A 115 1.42 -11.64 -8.98
N LEU A 116 1.94 -12.25 -10.05
CA LEU A 116 1.82 -11.74 -11.43
C LEU A 116 1.10 -12.69 -12.39
N VAL A 117 0.97 -13.98 -12.06
CA VAL A 117 0.29 -14.98 -12.91
C VAL A 117 -1.21 -15.08 -12.61
N ASP A 118 -2.03 -15.48 -13.60
CA ASP A 118 -3.48 -15.72 -13.46
C ASP A 118 -3.86 -17.13 -13.93
N GLY A 119 -5.12 -17.53 -13.75
CA GLY A 119 -5.67 -18.79 -14.29
C GLY A 119 -5.08 -20.05 -13.65
N ALA A 120 -4.84 -21.07 -14.47
CA ALA A 120 -4.34 -22.37 -14.03
C ALA A 120 -2.95 -22.28 -13.36
N GLU A 121 -2.06 -21.45 -13.90
CA GLU A 121 -0.72 -21.20 -13.36
C GLU A 121 -0.81 -20.64 -11.93
N TRP A 122 -1.68 -19.64 -11.73
CA TRP A 122 -1.93 -19.07 -10.40
C TRP A 122 -2.51 -20.09 -9.42
N ASN A 123 -3.47 -20.91 -9.87
CA ASN A 123 -4.06 -21.96 -9.04
C ASN A 123 -2.99 -22.97 -8.60
N SER A 124 -2.14 -23.42 -9.53
CA SER A 124 -1.06 -24.38 -9.26
C SER A 124 -0.05 -23.82 -8.25
N GLN A 125 0.50 -22.63 -8.51
CA GLN A 125 1.47 -21.99 -7.61
C GLN A 125 0.86 -21.72 -6.23
N ARG A 126 -0.40 -21.27 -6.17
CA ARG A 126 -1.10 -21.05 -4.90
C ARG A 126 -1.30 -22.35 -4.12
N GLN A 127 -1.67 -23.42 -4.82
CA GLN A 127 -1.87 -24.73 -4.21
C GLN A 127 -0.57 -25.28 -3.63
N PHE A 128 0.56 -25.05 -4.29
CA PHE A 128 1.87 -25.41 -3.78
C PHE A 128 2.20 -24.58 -2.52
N ILE A 129 2.15 -23.25 -2.63
CA ILE A 129 2.58 -22.33 -1.56
C ILE A 129 1.69 -22.44 -0.31
N ARG A 130 0.40 -22.77 -0.43
CA ARG A 130 -0.51 -22.85 0.74
C ARG A 130 -0.04 -23.84 1.82
N HIS A 131 0.78 -24.83 1.45
CA HIS A 131 1.28 -25.84 2.39
C HIS A 131 2.20 -25.22 3.43
N ASP A 132 2.99 -24.22 3.02
CA ASP A 132 3.87 -23.48 3.91
C ASP A 132 3.06 -22.61 4.88
N PHE A 133 1.92 -22.05 4.46
CA PHE A 133 1.12 -21.11 5.26
C PHE A 133 -0.03 -21.78 6.05
N ASN A 134 0.02 -23.10 6.26
CA ASN A 134 -1.04 -23.83 6.97
C ASN A 134 -0.92 -23.67 8.51
N LEU A 135 -2.05 -23.82 9.21
CA LEU A 135 -2.16 -23.86 10.67
C LEU A 135 -1.20 -24.86 11.34
N LYS A 136 -0.84 -25.95 10.65
CA LYS A 136 0.15 -26.92 11.15
C LYS A 136 1.54 -26.33 11.38
N MET A 137 1.88 -25.24 10.69
CA MET A 137 3.16 -24.53 10.85
C MET A 137 3.13 -23.51 11.99
N PHE A 138 1.97 -23.27 12.61
CA PHE A 138 1.82 -22.25 13.66
C PHE A 138 2.74 -22.45 14.85
N PRO A 139 2.98 -23.66 15.37
CA PRO A 139 3.95 -23.86 16.45
C PRO A 139 5.35 -23.35 16.08
N ALA A 140 5.80 -23.57 14.84
CA ALA A 140 7.08 -23.04 14.35
C ALA A 140 7.05 -21.51 14.25
N TYR A 141 5.95 -20.94 13.74
CA TYR A 141 5.79 -19.48 13.65
C TYR A 141 5.78 -18.79 15.00
N ILE A 142 5.05 -19.35 15.96
CA ILE A 142 5.00 -18.87 17.35
C ILE A 142 6.40 -18.95 17.95
N PHE A 143 7.07 -20.10 17.83
CA PHE A 143 8.40 -20.31 18.39
C PHE A 143 9.42 -19.29 17.86
N VAL A 144 9.51 -19.12 16.53
CA VAL A 144 10.44 -18.15 15.92
C VAL A 144 10.09 -16.73 16.34
N THR A 145 8.80 -16.38 16.35
CA THR A 145 8.35 -15.04 16.75
C THR A 145 8.68 -14.77 18.22
N GLU A 146 8.39 -15.71 19.12
CA GLU A 146 8.69 -15.60 20.55
C GLU A 146 10.20 -15.52 20.80
N LYS A 147 11.00 -16.33 20.12
CA LYS A 147 12.47 -16.28 20.16
C LYS A 147 12.96 -14.87 19.79
N GLU A 148 12.47 -14.31 18.68
CA GLU A 148 12.87 -12.99 18.20
C GLU A 148 12.47 -11.87 19.16
N LEU A 149 11.24 -11.94 19.68
CA LEU A 149 10.70 -10.96 20.62
C LEU A 149 11.40 -10.98 21.99
N SER A 150 11.70 -12.17 22.50
CA SER A 150 12.31 -12.34 23.83
C SER A 150 13.81 -12.09 23.82
N ARG A 151 14.52 -12.51 22.76
CA ARG A 151 15.99 -12.43 22.70
C ARG A 151 16.50 -11.12 22.11
N ARG A 152 15.74 -10.46 21.22
CA ARG A 152 16.19 -9.23 20.56
C ARG A 152 15.31 -8.03 20.82
N LEU A 153 14.01 -8.09 20.48
CA LEU A 153 13.16 -6.89 20.58
C LEU A 153 13.04 -6.38 22.01
N SER A 154 12.68 -7.25 22.97
CA SER A 154 12.45 -6.81 24.35
C SER A 154 13.74 -6.31 25.03
N PRO A 155 14.89 -7.00 24.93
CA PRO A 155 16.16 -6.49 25.46
C PRO A 155 16.56 -5.17 24.81
N PHE A 156 16.41 -5.04 23.48
CA PHE A 156 16.70 -3.80 22.77
C PHE A 156 15.87 -2.62 23.31
N LEU A 157 14.55 -2.79 23.41
CA LEU A 157 13.65 -1.77 23.95
C LEU A 157 13.96 -1.45 25.43
N SER A 158 14.35 -2.44 26.23
CA SER A 158 14.76 -2.22 27.63
C SER A 158 16.03 -1.37 27.72
N THR A 159 17.01 -1.64 26.86
CA THR A 159 18.25 -0.85 26.78
C THR A 159 17.95 0.59 26.36
N VAL A 160 17.08 0.79 25.37
CA VAL A 160 16.70 2.15 24.93
C VAL A 160 15.93 2.89 26.02
N ALA A 161 15.00 2.23 26.72
CA ALA A 161 14.23 2.85 27.78
C ALA A 161 15.09 3.32 28.98
N LYS A 162 16.23 2.65 29.23
CA LYS A 162 17.19 3.01 30.30
C LYS A 162 18.31 3.95 29.81
N GLY A 163 18.45 4.09 28.50
CA GLY A 163 19.53 4.85 27.89
C GLY A 163 19.32 6.37 27.96
N LYS A 164 20.39 7.12 27.66
CA LYS A 164 20.32 8.59 27.50
C LYS A 164 19.52 9.01 26.26
N THR A 165 19.50 8.17 25.23
CA THR A 165 18.72 8.36 24.01
C THR A 165 17.53 7.40 24.02
N THR A 166 16.33 7.94 24.19
CA THR A 166 15.08 7.15 24.29
C THR A 166 14.32 7.04 22.98
N ILE A 167 14.82 7.67 21.90
CA ILE A 167 14.15 7.75 20.60
C ILE A 167 14.55 6.57 19.71
N VAL A 168 13.56 5.87 19.15
CA VAL A 168 13.69 4.77 18.20
C VAL A 168 12.87 5.07 16.95
N GLU A 169 13.39 4.76 15.77
CA GLU A 169 12.60 4.73 14.54
C GLU A 169 11.73 3.46 14.48
N LEU A 170 10.46 3.56 14.89
CA LEU A 170 9.56 2.41 15.04
C LEU A 170 9.33 1.68 13.70
N GLN A 171 9.19 2.45 12.61
CA GLN A 171 8.98 1.89 11.28
C GLN A 171 10.19 1.05 10.82
N ASP A 172 11.41 1.52 11.07
CA ASP A 172 12.61 0.78 10.69
C ASP A 172 12.79 -0.47 11.55
N MET A 173 12.56 -0.35 12.86
CA MET A 173 12.61 -1.48 13.79
C MET A 173 11.64 -2.60 13.38
N PHE A 174 10.37 -2.28 13.09
CA PHE A 174 9.41 -3.29 12.64
C PHE A 174 9.71 -3.83 11.24
N ARG A 175 10.30 -3.03 10.35
CA ARG A 175 10.80 -3.50 9.05
C ARG A 175 11.87 -4.58 9.26
N ARG A 176 12.84 -4.34 10.14
CA ARG A 176 13.93 -5.28 10.46
C ARG A 176 13.40 -6.56 11.12
N LEU A 177 12.53 -6.40 12.12
CA LEU A 177 11.86 -7.54 12.78
C LEU A 177 11.13 -8.42 11.76
N THR A 178 10.35 -7.81 10.87
CA THR A 178 9.59 -8.55 9.86
C THR A 178 10.52 -9.28 8.88
N PHE A 179 11.65 -8.67 8.53
CA PHE A 179 12.66 -9.28 7.68
C PHE A 179 13.29 -10.51 8.34
N ASP A 180 13.69 -10.41 9.62
CA ASP A 180 14.25 -11.54 10.38
C ASP A 180 13.24 -12.70 10.49
N LEU A 181 11.98 -12.39 10.80
CA LEU A 181 10.92 -13.40 10.85
C LEU A 181 10.72 -14.07 9.48
N ALA A 182 10.69 -13.28 8.39
CA ALA A 182 10.54 -13.83 7.04
C ALA A 182 11.72 -14.72 6.65
N CYS A 183 12.95 -14.34 6.98
CA CYS A 183 14.13 -15.13 6.68
C CYS A 183 14.20 -16.42 7.49
N GLN A 184 13.93 -16.36 8.79
CA GLN A 184 13.94 -17.54 9.65
C GLN A 184 12.86 -18.54 9.23
N LEU A 185 11.67 -18.06 8.86
CA LEU A 185 10.53 -18.91 8.51
C LEU A 185 10.56 -19.41 7.06
N GLY A 186 10.98 -18.58 6.13
CA GLY A 186 10.99 -18.90 4.70
C GLY A 186 12.27 -19.62 4.26
N PHE A 187 13.42 -19.32 4.88
CA PHE A 187 14.73 -19.82 4.45
C PHE A 187 15.49 -20.57 5.53
N GLY A 188 14.95 -20.67 6.76
CA GLY A 188 15.65 -21.29 7.89
C GLY A 188 16.93 -20.55 8.31
N PHE A 189 17.06 -19.28 7.91
CA PHE A 189 18.25 -18.47 8.12
C PHE A 189 17.93 -17.27 9.01
N ASP A 190 18.76 -17.03 10.03
CA ASP A 190 18.61 -15.92 10.98
C ASP A 190 19.60 -14.79 10.61
N PRO A 191 19.14 -13.66 10.03
CA PRO A 191 20.04 -12.57 9.61
C PRO A 191 20.48 -11.67 10.76
N GLU A 192 19.81 -11.74 11.90
CA GLU A 192 20.02 -10.89 13.07
C GLU A 192 19.81 -9.38 12.81
N TYR A 193 19.01 -8.99 11.82
CA TYR A 193 18.92 -7.63 11.30
C TYR A 193 18.27 -6.60 12.24
N LEU A 194 17.47 -7.03 13.23
CA LEU A 194 16.75 -6.17 14.17
C LEU A 194 17.66 -5.25 15.02
N LEU A 195 18.89 -5.67 15.32
CA LEU A 195 19.76 -4.90 16.20
C LEU A 195 20.40 -3.71 15.46
N PRO A 196 20.23 -2.46 15.94
CA PRO A 196 20.78 -1.27 15.27
C PRO A 196 22.32 -1.18 15.29
N SER A 197 23.01 -2.05 16.03
CA SER A 197 24.46 -2.19 16.01
C SER A 197 25.00 -2.91 14.77
N LEU A 198 24.13 -3.52 13.95
CA LEU A 198 24.55 -4.26 12.75
C LEU A 198 24.44 -3.38 11.49
N PRO A 199 25.40 -3.51 10.56
CA PRO A 199 25.37 -2.78 9.30
C PRO A 199 24.11 -3.14 8.52
N ALA A 200 23.66 -2.21 7.67
CA ALA A 200 22.52 -2.47 6.80
C ALA A 200 22.79 -3.72 5.94
N THR A 201 21.88 -4.69 5.91
CA THR A 201 22.10 -5.87 5.07
C THR A 201 21.98 -5.46 3.60
N PRO A 202 22.97 -5.74 2.74
CA PRO A 202 22.91 -5.40 1.32
C PRO A 202 21.65 -5.95 0.64
N PHE A 203 21.15 -7.10 1.07
CA PHE A 203 19.94 -7.70 0.51
C PHE A 203 18.66 -6.92 0.83
N ALA A 204 18.41 -6.54 2.09
CA ALA A 204 17.19 -5.82 2.46
C ALA A 204 17.09 -4.46 1.74
N ASP A 205 18.20 -3.75 1.62
CA ASP A 205 18.26 -2.46 0.94
C ASP A 205 18.17 -2.61 -0.58
N ALA A 206 18.80 -3.63 -1.16
CA ALA A 206 18.65 -3.96 -2.58
C ALA A 206 17.20 -4.34 -2.92
N TYR A 207 16.55 -5.14 -2.08
CA TYR A 207 15.15 -5.49 -2.23
C TYR A 207 14.24 -4.26 -2.17
N GLU A 208 14.46 -3.37 -1.19
CA GLU A 208 13.69 -2.12 -1.10
C GLU A 208 13.90 -1.22 -2.33
N THR A 209 15.14 -1.13 -2.80
CA THR A 209 15.48 -0.36 -4.01
C THR A 209 14.79 -0.96 -5.23
N ALA A 210 14.79 -2.28 -5.38
CA ALA A 210 14.11 -2.98 -6.47
C ALA A 210 12.59 -2.72 -6.43
N VAL A 211 11.95 -2.82 -5.26
CA VAL A 211 10.53 -2.49 -5.07
C VAL A 211 10.24 -1.04 -5.48
N LYS A 212 11.05 -0.08 -5.01
CA LYS A 212 10.89 1.35 -5.36
C LYS A 212 11.02 1.58 -6.87
N ILE A 213 11.98 0.93 -7.52
CA ILE A 213 12.17 1.02 -8.97
C ILE A 213 10.96 0.44 -9.71
N CYS A 214 10.48 -0.75 -9.34
CA CYS A 214 9.34 -1.39 -9.99
C CYS A 214 8.06 -0.55 -9.84
N ILE A 215 7.77 -0.02 -8.64
CA ILE A 215 6.59 0.83 -8.41
C ILE A 215 6.70 2.17 -9.13
N ARG A 216 7.92 2.73 -9.24
CA ARG A 216 8.12 3.91 -10.10
C ARG A 216 7.76 3.62 -11.53
N ARG A 217 8.12 2.45 -12.09
CA ARG A 217 7.76 2.06 -13.47
C ARG A 217 6.24 1.98 -13.66
N VAL A 218 5.50 1.48 -12.67
CA VAL A 218 4.02 1.47 -12.69
C VAL A 218 3.45 2.90 -12.70
N ASN A 219 4.03 3.79 -11.90
CA ASN A 219 3.55 5.16 -11.73
C ASN A 219 4.08 6.16 -12.79
N THR A 220 5.07 5.77 -13.60
CA THR A 220 5.60 6.58 -14.69
C THR A 220 4.87 6.26 -15.99
N LEU A 221 3.98 7.17 -16.42
CA LEU A 221 3.74 7.36 -17.85
C LEU A 221 5.08 7.80 -18.48
N PRO A 222 5.61 7.15 -19.53
CA PRO A 222 7.02 7.25 -19.93
C PRO A 222 7.59 8.64 -20.26
N LEU A 223 6.77 9.70 -20.36
CA LEU A 223 7.20 10.99 -20.92
C LEU A 223 7.12 12.22 -19.99
N ILE A 224 6.51 12.15 -18.80
CA ILE A 224 6.08 13.37 -18.07
C ILE A 224 6.91 13.66 -16.79
N TRP A 225 7.98 12.91 -16.54
CA TRP A 225 8.60 12.85 -15.20
C TRP A 225 9.37 14.11 -14.73
N LYS A 226 9.86 14.99 -15.61
CA LYS A 226 10.77 16.08 -15.17
C LYS A 226 10.13 17.39 -14.71
N ALA A 227 8.82 17.61 -14.87
CA ALA A 227 8.27 18.97 -14.79
C ALA A 227 7.51 19.37 -13.52
N THR A 228 7.27 18.50 -12.52
CA THR A 228 6.37 18.88 -11.42
C THR A 228 6.88 18.42 -10.06
N LYS A 229 7.56 19.34 -9.36
CA LYS A 229 7.98 19.21 -7.96
C LYS A 229 7.85 20.54 -7.22
N LYS A 230 6.60 21.00 -7.01
CA LYS A 230 6.22 21.89 -5.88
C LYS A 230 4.71 22.15 -5.90
N LEU A 231 4.11 22.20 -4.70
CA LEU A 231 2.87 22.89 -4.29
C LEU A 231 1.72 22.01 -3.69
N PHE A 232 1.64 22.14 -2.35
CA PHE A 232 0.51 22.21 -1.40
C PHE A 232 -0.51 21.08 -1.11
N ASN A 233 -0.72 20.92 0.22
CA ASN A 233 -1.80 20.23 0.98
C ASN A 233 -3.17 20.95 0.77
N THR A 234 -4.38 20.42 1.02
CA THR A 234 -5.01 19.64 2.12
C THR A 234 -6.39 19.11 1.61
N GLY A 235 -7.02 18.15 2.32
CA GLY A 235 -8.42 17.72 2.13
C GLY A 235 -8.69 16.31 2.69
N GLN A 236 -9.90 16.03 3.23
CA GLN A 236 -10.22 14.77 3.96
C GLN A 236 -11.61 14.16 3.56
N PRO A 237 -11.71 12.82 3.37
CA PRO A 237 -12.90 12.11 2.80
C PRO A 237 -13.83 11.17 3.61
N SER A 238 -15.17 11.31 3.63
CA SER A 238 -16.11 10.35 4.29
C SER A 238 -17.34 9.82 3.49
N ASP A 239 -17.43 8.51 3.20
CA ASP A 239 -18.76 7.89 2.87
C ASP A 239 -18.96 6.42 3.28
N ALA A 240 -17.93 5.58 3.37
CA ALA A 240 -18.09 4.17 3.79
C ALA A 240 -17.84 3.91 5.29
N TRP A 241 -17.15 4.84 5.95
CA TRP A 241 -16.60 4.70 7.30
C TRP A 241 -17.07 5.80 8.25
N GLY A 242 -18.15 6.53 7.90
CA GLY A 242 -18.61 7.70 8.66
C GLY A 242 -17.69 8.92 8.53
N SER A 243 -18.14 10.05 9.05
CA SER A 243 -17.42 11.34 9.01
C SER A 243 -16.08 11.32 9.77
N ASP A 244 -15.91 10.32 10.63
CA ASP A 244 -14.78 10.10 11.54
C ASP A 244 -13.83 8.99 11.04
N TRP A 245 -13.89 8.66 9.74
CA TRP A 245 -13.04 7.64 9.10
C TRP A 245 -11.53 7.91 9.26
N ALA A 246 -11.14 9.18 9.41
CA ALA A 246 -9.75 9.62 9.58
C ALA A 246 -9.23 9.36 10.99
N ASP A 247 -10.14 9.23 11.96
CA ASP A 247 -9.80 9.10 13.38
C ASP A 247 -9.45 7.65 13.72
N PHE A 248 -8.38 7.47 14.48
CA PHE A 248 -8.04 6.17 15.05
C PHE A 248 -9.04 5.80 16.17
N ARG A 249 -10.15 5.16 15.80
CA ARG A 249 -11.18 4.65 16.72
C ARG A 249 -11.31 3.12 16.67
N PRO A 250 -10.53 2.37 17.48
CA PRO A 250 -10.63 0.91 17.51
C PRO A 250 -11.99 0.40 18.03
N GLU A 251 -12.73 1.18 18.80
CA GLU A 251 -14.05 0.84 19.37
C GLU A 251 -15.10 0.57 18.28
N ARG A 252 -14.93 1.13 17.06
CA ARG A 252 -15.77 0.87 15.88
C ARG A 252 -15.87 -0.63 15.53
N TRP A 253 -14.89 -1.41 15.94
CA TRP A 253 -14.86 -2.86 15.74
C TRP A 253 -15.60 -3.65 16.84
N LEU A 254 -15.87 -3.01 17.98
CA LEU A 254 -16.61 -3.58 19.11
C LEU A 254 -18.11 -3.26 19.04
N GLU A 255 -18.46 -2.15 18.39
CA GLU A 255 -19.85 -1.78 18.13
C GLU A 255 -20.56 -2.84 17.27
N LYS A 256 -21.63 -3.43 17.80
CA LYS A 256 -22.49 -4.39 17.09
C LYS A 256 -23.25 -3.69 15.96
N SER A 257 -22.65 -3.54 14.78
CA SER A 257 -23.43 -3.29 13.57
C SER A 257 -24.16 -4.58 13.19
N ALA A 258 -25.49 -4.53 13.04
CA ALA A 258 -26.31 -5.65 12.57
C ALA A 258 -25.65 -6.35 11.36
N GLY A 259 -25.37 -7.65 11.48
CA GLY A 259 -24.77 -8.45 10.40
C GLY A 259 -23.25 -8.63 10.47
N ASN A 260 -22.74 -9.22 11.56
CA ASN A 260 -21.31 -9.54 11.72
C ASN A 260 -20.81 -10.70 10.81
N THR A 261 -21.61 -11.11 9.82
CA THR A 261 -21.31 -12.15 8.82
C THR A 261 -20.95 -11.58 7.44
N GLY A 262 -20.91 -10.25 7.25
CA GLY A 262 -20.83 -9.61 5.92
C GLY A 262 -19.60 -8.77 5.57
N ARG A 263 -18.66 -8.49 6.48
CA ARG A 263 -17.61 -7.46 6.27
C ARG A 263 -16.43 -7.85 5.36
N ASN A 264 -16.38 -9.10 4.87
CA ASN A 264 -15.25 -9.59 4.04
C ASN A 264 -14.96 -8.73 2.79
N PHE A 265 -15.97 -8.03 2.28
CA PHE A 265 -15.84 -7.19 1.09
C PHE A 265 -15.94 -5.69 1.38
N THR A 266 -16.21 -5.31 2.64
CA THR A 266 -16.21 -3.92 3.12
C THR A 266 -14.82 -3.50 3.58
N TYR A 267 -14.03 -4.44 4.13
CA TYR A 267 -12.66 -4.20 4.57
C TYR A 267 -11.69 -5.32 4.14
N PRO A 268 -11.38 -5.44 2.84
CA PRO A 268 -10.55 -6.53 2.31
C PRO A 268 -9.04 -6.25 2.45
N VAL A 269 -8.56 -5.90 3.65
CA VAL A 269 -7.12 -5.60 3.91
C VAL A 269 -6.21 -6.77 3.56
N PHE A 270 -6.69 -8.01 3.70
CA PHE A 270 -6.02 -9.23 3.26
C PHE A 270 -6.62 -9.80 1.96
N GLN A 271 -7.23 -8.96 1.13
CA GLN A 271 -8.10 -9.36 0.01
C GLN A 271 -9.30 -10.19 0.50
N ALA A 272 -10.06 -10.77 -0.45
CA ALA A 272 -11.20 -11.64 -0.16
C ALA A 272 -11.36 -12.72 -1.24
N GLY A 273 -12.21 -13.72 -0.98
CA GLY A 273 -12.48 -14.80 -1.92
C GLY A 273 -11.23 -15.64 -2.25
N PRO A 274 -11.11 -16.20 -3.46
CA PRO A 274 -9.93 -16.95 -3.89
C PRO A 274 -8.60 -16.20 -3.71
N ARG A 275 -8.62 -14.86 -3.76
CA ARG A 275 -7.42 -14.00 -3.64
C ARG A 275 -6.99 -13.67 -2.21
N THR A 276 -7.70 -14.17 -1.20
CA THR A 276 -7.34 -13.95 0.22
C THR A 276 -5.85 -14.26 0.46
N CYS A 277 -5.14 -13.41 1.17
CA CYS A 277 -3.72 -13.60 1.48
C CYS A 277 -3.50 -14.92 2.22
N LEU A 278 -2.56 -15.75 1.75
CA LEU A 278 -2.20 -17.00 2.43
C LEU A 278 -1.59 -16.75 3.81
N GLY A 279 -0.83 -15.66 3.96
CA GLY A 279 -0.21 -15.26 5.23
C GLY A 279 -1.11 -14.49 6.19
N LYS A 280 -2.42 -14.38 5.94
CA LYS A 280 -3.34 -13.57 6.77
C LYS A 280 -3.26 -13.95 8.25
N ASP A 281 -3.44 -15.23 8.56
CA ASP A 281 -3.59 -15.67 9.94
C ASP A 281 -2.25 -15.59 10.70
N ILE A 282 -1.14 -15.85 9.99
CA ILE A 282 0.23 -15.70 10.51
C ILE A 282 0.53 -14.24 10.81
N ALA A 283 0.22 -13.32 9.88
CA ALA A 283 0.42 -11.90 10.09
C ALA A 283 -0.37 -11.39 11.31
N ILE A 284 -1.65 -11.79 11.45
CA ILE A 284 -2.48 -11.41 12.60
C ILE A 284 -1.90 -11.97 13.90
N MET A 285 -1.45 -13.23 13.91
CA MET A 285 -0.81 -13.85 15.07
C MET A 285 0.47 -13.09 15.46
N GLN A 286 1.38 -12.83 14.52
CA GLN A 286 2.64 -12.12 14.78
C GLN A 286 2.37 -10.69 15.28
N MET A 287 1.47 -9.95 14.65
CA MET A 287 1.07 -8.61 15.10
C MET A 287 0.57 -8.64 16.54
N LYS A 288 -0.29 -9.60 16.91
CA LYS A 288 -0.76 -9.76 18.30
C LYS A 288 0.39 -10.04 19.27
N MET A 289 1.32 -10.93 18.92
CA MET A 289 2.48 -11.25 19.76
C MET A 289 3.39 -10.03 19.97
N VAL A 290 3.65 -9.26 18.90
CA VAL A 290 4.43 -8.02 18.96
C VAL A 290 3.73 -6.99 19.85
N VAL A 291 2.46 -6.68 19.56
CA VAL A 291 1.69 -5.67 20.30
C VAL A 291 1.58 -6.04 21.78
N THR A 292 1.28 -7.30 22.09
CA THR A 292 1.18 -7.74 23.49
C THR A 292 2.52 -7.73 24.20
N THR A 293 3.61 -8.15 23.57
CA THR A 293 4.96 -8.09 24.16
C THR A 293 5.38 -6.65 24.44
N VAL A 294 5.18 -5.74 23.48
CA VAL A 294 5.58 -4.34 23.60
C VAL A 294 4.71 -3.63 24.63
N LEU A 295 3.38 -3.66 24.51
CA LEU A 295 2.49 -2.87 25.37
C LEU A 295 2.41 -3.38 26.82
N LYS A 296 2.73 -4.66 27.07
CA LYS A 296 2.83 -5.18 28.45
C LYS A 296 4.01 -4.58 29.22
N ARG A 297 5.12 -4.26 28.54
CA ARG A 297 6.39 -3.90 29.17
C ARG A 297 6.82 -2.46 28.92
N PHE A 298 6.29 -1.82 27.88
CA PHE A 298 6.72 -0.51 27.45
C PHE A 298 5.54 0.42 27.15
N ARG A 299 5.75 1.71 27.35
CA ARG A 299 4.94 2.79 26.77
C ARG A 299 5.68 3.32 25.55
N VAL A 300 4.96 3.42 24.43
CA VAL A 300 5.47 3.95 23.16
C VAL A 300 4.80 5.29 22.93
N LEU A 301 5.57 6.37 22.92
CA LEU A 301 5.07 7.74 22.75
C LEU A 301 5.70 8.35 21.49
N PRO A 302 5.00 9.20 20.73
CA PRO A 302 5.64 9.98 19.67
C PRO A 302 6.85 10.78 20.20
N ALA A 303 7.92 10.87 19.40
CA ALA A 303 9.06 11.72 19.73
C ALA A 303 8.72 13.21 19.61
N GLU A 304 7.85 13.55 18.66
CA GLU A 304 7.35 14.90 18.42
C GLU A 304 5.89 15.03 18.85
N ASP A 305 5.55 16.14 19.49
CA ASP A 305 4.16 16.48 19.79
C ASP A 305 3.41 16.87 18.50
N ASN A 306 2.15 16.47 18.36
CA ASN A 306 1.31 16.69 17.17
C ASN A 306 1.83 16.07 15.84
N PHE A 307 2.50 14.92 15.91
CA PHE A 307 2.91 14.17 14.71
C PHE A 307 1.71 13.78 13.83
N SER A 308 1.71 14.21 12.56
CA SER A 308 0.73 13.79 11.55
C SER A 308 1.43 12.94 10.48
N PRO A 309 1.05 11.67 10.29
CA PRO A 309 1.70 10.81 9.32
C PRO A 309 1.39 11.27 7.89
N ASN A 310 2.44 11.43 7.08
CA ASN A 310 2.33 11.52 5.63
C ASN A 310 2.76 10.19 5.03
N TYR A 311 2.02 9.65 4.08
CA TYR A 311 2.28 8.32 3.53
C TYR A 311 2.96 8.39 2.16
N ASP A 312 3.95 7.52 1.95
CA ASP A 312 4.55 7.33 0.63
C ASP A 312 3.78 6.25 -0.15
N ALA A 313 3.47 6.55 -1.41
CA ALA A 313 2.80 5.64 -2.32
C ALA A 313 3.81 4.62 -2.87
N SER A 314 4.11 3.60 -2.07
CA SER A 314 4.95 2.46 -2.43
C SER A 314 4.13 1.16 -2.54
N MET A 315 4.77 0.02 -2.83
CA MET A 315 4.08 -1.29 -2.89
C MET A 315 3.35 -1.62 -1.58
N THR A 316 3.91 -1.17 -0.47
CA THR A 316 3.24 -1.10 0.84
C THR A 316 3.21 0.35 1.29
N SER A 317 2.08 0.82 1.83
CA SER A 317 2.00 2.18 2.38
C SER A 317 2.95 2.31 3.57
N LYS A 318 3.80 3.34 3.58
CA LYS A 318 4.79 3.62 4.64
C LYS A 318 4.70 5.08 5.05
N MET A 319 5.02 5.39 6.30
CA MET A 319 5.19 6.78 6.73
C MET A 319 6.44 7.37 6.10
N LYS A 320 6.26 8.48 5.40
CA LYS A 320 7.33 9.28 4.82
C LYS A 320 8.13 9.91 5.97
N GLY A 321 9.43 9.63 6.00
CA GLY A 321 10.32 10.11 7.06
C GLY A 321 10.42 9.19 8.28
N GLY A 322 9.69 8.07 8.31
CA GLY A 322 9.73 7.13 9.44
C GLY A 322 8.69 7.45 10.51
N PHE A 323 8.92 6.92 11.72
CA PHE A 323 8.06 7.18 12.87
C PHE A 323 8.91 7.13 14.15
N PRO A 324 9.57 8.25 14.51
CA PRO A 324 10.36 8.34 15.73
C PRO A 324 9.46 8.29 16.96
N VAL A 325 9.80 7.41 17.90
CA VAL A 325 9.05 7.23 19.15
C VAL A 325 9.99 7.18 20.35
N ARG A 326 9.53 7.73 21.48
CA ARG A 326 10.12 7.54 22.81
C ARG A 326 9.62 6.24 23.42
N ILE A 327 10.54 5.42 23.91
CA ILE A 327 10.25 4.18 24.63
C ILE A 327 10.48 4.38 26.11
N LEU A 328 9.48 4.06 26.94
CA LEU A 328 9.56 4.09 28.40
C LEU A 328 9.20 2.72 28.96
N GLU A 329 9.84 2.28 30.04
CA GLU A 329 9.39 1.07 30.75
C GLU A 329 8.02 1.30 31.39
N ARG A 330 7.19 0.26 31.38
CA ARG A 330 5.90 0.22 32.07
C ARG A 330 6.15 -0.44 33.43
N HIS A 331 5.99 0.34 34.49
CA HIS A 331 6.04 -0.15 35.87
C HIS A 331 4.95 -1.18 36.14
#